data_AF-A0A918L2M0-F1
#
_entry.id   AF-A0A918L2M0-F1
#
_cell.length_a   1.000
_cell.length_b   1.000
_cell.length_c   1.000
_cell.angle_alpha   90.00
_cell.angle_beta   90.00
_cell.angle_gamma   90.00
#
_symmetry.space_group_name_H-M   'P 1'
#
loop_
_entity.id
_entity.type
_entity.pdbx_description
1 polymer ?
#
loop_
_entity_poly.entity_id
_entity_poly.type
_entity_poly.pdbx_seq_one_letter_code
_entity_poly.pdbx_strand_id
1 'polypeptide(L)'
;MMWWAGFAPEDVSWTNGIEPTWFETFEGEAQRGFCPNCGSRLAAIDSDIPEIGIVVPALDDTTGDDLVPVNQSFRDSSVRWLPQVPDIQSSSVS
;
A
#
# COMPACT_ATOMS: atom_id res chain seq x y z
N MET A 1 -10.93 -3.52 -6.14
CA MET A 1 -9.91 -4.18 -5.32
C MET A 1 -9.01 -3.10 -4.76
N MET A 2 -8.60 -3.17 -3.49
CA MET A 2 -7.55 -2.29 -2.94
C MET A 2 -6.28 -3.13 -2.80
N TRP A 3 -5.15 -2.60 -3.25
CA TRP A 3 -3.82 -3.18 -3.06
C TRP A 3 -2.81 -2.06 -2.91
N TRP A 4 -1.59 -2.42 -2.50
CA TRP A 4 -0.49 -1.49 -2.32
C TRP A 4 0.77 -2.01 -3.00
N ALA A 5 1.69 -1.09 -3.26
CA ALA A 5 3.06 -1.38 -3.64
C ALA A 5 3.97 -0.63 -2.67
N GLY A 6 5.06 -1.27 -2.25
CA GLY A 6 6.05 -0.68 -1.37
C GLY A 6 7.11 0.09 -2.17
N PHE A 7 7.52 1.23 -1.64
CA PHE A 7 8.56 2.08 -2.21
C PHE A 7 9.52 2.53 -1.11
N ALA A 8 10.80 2.74 -1.44
CA ALA A 8 11.71 3.40 -0.51
C ALA A 8 11.20 4.83 -0.22
N PRO A 9 11.21 5.30 1.04
CA PRO A 9 10.69 6.62 1.37
C PRO A 9 11.33 7.76 0.57
N GLU A 10 12.62 7.65 0.26
CA GLU A 10 13.37 8.62 -0.55
C GLU A 10 12.95 8.67 -2.03
N ASP A 11 12.31 7.62 -2.54
CA ASP A 11 11.82 7.52 -3.92
C ASP A 11 10.39 8.05 -4.08
N VAL A 12 9.72 8.41 -2.97
CA VAL A 12 8.37 8.95 -2.98
C VAL A 12 8.40 10.47 -2.86
N SER A 13 7.69 11.14 -3.76
CA SER A 13 7.42 12.57 -3.65
C SER A 13 5.92 12.85 -3.72
N TRP A 14 5.44 13.76 -2.88
CA TRP A 14 4.04 14.13 -2.85
C TRP A 14 3.76 15.22 -3.89
N THR A 15 2.80 14.97 -4.77
CA THR A 15 2.37 15.95 -5.78
C THR A 15 1.98 17.27 -5.11
N ASN A 16 2.48 18.39 -5.63
CA ASN A 16 2.32 19.74 -5.07
C ASN A 16 2.91 19.91 -3.65
N GLY A 17 3.72 18.98 -3.16
CA GLY A 17 4.36 19.04 -1.84
C GLY A 17 3.39 18.88 -0.67
N ILE A 18 2.18 18.35 -0.90
CA ILE A 18 1.17 18.18 0.14
C ILE A 18 1.22 16.73 0.64
N GLU A 19 1.78 16.54 1.83
CA GLU A 19 1.81 15.24 2.47
C GLU A 19 0.41 14.76 2.91
N PRO A 20 0.20 13.44 3.06
CA PRO A 20 -1.01 12.90 3.67
C PRO A 20 -1.16 13.34 5.12
N THR A 21 -2.40 13.46 5.59
CA THR A 21 -2.68 13.48 7.02
C THR A 21 -2.49 12.07 7.57
N TRP A 22 -1.55 11.90 8.48
CA TRP A 22 -1.22 10.62 9.11
C TRP A 22 -2.11 10.33 10.32
N PHE A 23 -2.61 9.10 10.42
CA PHE A 23 -3.37 8.59 11.55
C PHE A 23 -2.78 7.27 12.02
N GLU A 24 -2.47 7.17 13.31
CA GLU A 24 -2.03 5.93 13.94
C GLU A 24 -3.20 4.98 14.11
N THR A 25 -3.18 3.87 13.36
CA THR A 25 -4.14 2.78 13.53
C THR A 25 -3.73 1.82 14.63
N PHE A 26 -2.43 1.75 14.91
CA PHE A 26 -1.86 1.08 16.06
C PHE A 26 -0.69 1.93 16.56
N GLU A 27 -0.75 2.32 17.83
CA GLU A 27 0.20 3.26 18.43
C GLU A 27 1.64 2.74 18.30
N GLY A 28 2.50 3.52 17.65
CA GLY A 28 3.91 3.19 17.44
C GLY A 28 4.20 2.08 16.41
N GLU A 29 3.19 1.40 15.86
CA GLU A 29 3.41 0.31 14.89
C GLU A 29 2.88 0.61 13.50
N ALA A 30 1.72 1.25 13.38
CA ALA A 30 1.06 1.38 12.08
C ALA A 30 0.38 2.73 11.89
N GLN A 31 0.75 3.42 10.82
CA GLN A 31 0.18 4.70 10.40
C GLN A 31 -0.46 4.57 9.02
N ARG A 32 -1.56 5.30 8.81
CA ARG A 32 -2.28 5.39 7.54
C ARG A 32 -2.38 6.84 7.11
N GLY A 33 -1.98 7.10 5.87
CA GLY A 33 -1.98 8.42 5.26
C GLY A 33 -3.25 8.65 4.44
N PHE A 34 -3.93 9.77 4.68
CA PHE A 34 -5.15 10.17 3.98
C PHE A 34 -4.99 11.52 3.29
N CYS A 35 -5.66 11.71 2.14
CA CYS A 35 -5.71 13.00 1.48
C CYS A 35 -6.35 14.04 2.41
N PRO A 36 -5.70 15.18 2.70
CA PRO A 36 -6.23 16.19 3.62
C PRO A 36 -7.50 16.88 3.08
N ASN A 37 -7.76 16.79 1.77
CA ASN A 37 -8.92 17.44 1.13
C ASN A 37 -10.16 16.54 1.05
N CYS A 38 -10.01 15.28 0.62
CA CYS A 38 -11.15 14.38 0.38
C CYS A 38 -11.18 13.14 1.28
N GLY A 39 -10.14 12.90 2.08
CA GLY A 39 -10.07 11.75 2.98
C GLY A 39 -9.79 10.40 2.31
N SER A 40 -9.48 10.34 1.01
CA SER A 40 -9.07 9.11 0.36
C SER A 40 -7.77 8.56 0.96
N ARG A 41 -7.67 7.24 1.12
CA ARG A 41 -6.45 6.58 1.62
C ARG A 41 -5.37 6.59 0.55
N LEU A 42 -4.18 7.07 0.91
CA LEU A 42 -3.06 7.25 -0.01
C LEU A 42 -1.88 6.33 0.31
N ALA A 43 -1.59 6.14 1.61
CA ALA A 43 -0.38 5.43 2.01
C ALA A 43 -0.52 4.72 3.37
N ALA A 44 0.47 3.89 3.68
CA ALA A 44 0.67 3.20 4.94
C ALA A 44 2.16 3.19 5.29
N ILE A 45 2.46 3.33 6.59
CA ILE A 45 3.77 3.10 7.17
C ILE A 45 3.55 2.06 8.27
N ASP A 46 4.36 1.02 8.27
CA ASP A 46 4.36 -0.03 9.30
C ASP A 46 5.80 -0.13 9.85
N SER A 47 5.96 -0.16 11.18
CA SER A 47 7.26 0.05 11.85
C SER A 47 8.30 -1.05 11.59
N ASP A 48 7.86 -2.22 11.17
CA ASP A 48 8.66 -3.39 10.85
C ASP A 48 9.05 -3.48 9.37
N ILE A 49 8.55 -2.55 8.53
CA ILE A 49 8.80 -2.51 7.08
C ILE A 49 9.49 -1.18 6.71
N PRO A 50 10.64 -1.20 6.02
CA PRO A 50 11.38 0.02 5.69
C PRO A 50 10.70 0.84 4.57
N GLU A 51 9.81 0.22 3.80
CA GLU A 51 9.10 0.82 2.67
C GLU A 51 7.84 1.55 3.12
N ILE A 52 7.49 2.62 2.41
CA ILE A 52 6.16 3.21 2.46
C ILE A 52 5.24 2.46 1.50
N GLY A 53 4.11 1.97 2.00
CA GLY A 53 3.10 1.32 1.19
C GLY A 53 2.19 2.34 0.53
N ILE A 54 2.25 2.48 -0.80
CA ILE A 54 1.37 3.36 -1.58
C ILE A 54 0.14 2.59 -2.05
N VAL A 55 -1.05 3.17 -1.83
CA VAL A 55 -2.31 2.61 -2.30
C VAL A 55 -2.41 2.81 -3.81
N VAL A 56 -2.11 1.77 -4.58
CA VAL A 56 -2.00 1.84 -6.05
C VAL A 56 -3.26 2.39 -6.73
N PRO A 57 -4.50 2.06 -6.32
CA PRO A 57 -5.70 2.67 -6.90
C PRO A 57 -5.82 4.19 -6.73
N ALA A 58 -4.97 4.83 -5.93
CA ALA A 58 -4.91 6.29 -5.81
C ALA A 58 -4.00 6.95 -6.86
N LEU A 59 -3.25 6.17 -7.65
CA LEU A 59 -2.41 6.66 -8.74
C LEU A 59 -3.22 6.86 -10.02
N ASP A 60 -2.82 7.84 -10.83
CA ASP A 60 -3.44 8.10 -12.14
C ASP A 60 -3.10 7.01 -13.18
N ASP A 61 -1.88 6.47 -13.12
CA ASP A 61 -1.43 5.35 -13.95
C ASP A 61 -1.10 4.14 -13.07
N THR A 62 -1.75 3.02 -13.38
CA THR A 62 -1.63 1.75 -12.65
C THR A 62 -1.24 0.60 -13.59
N THR A 63 -0.81 0.92 -14.82
CA THR A 63 -0.58 -0.05 -15.89
C THR A 63 0.84 -0.63 -15.91
N GLY A 64 1.72 -0.14 -15.04
CA GLY A 64 3.09 -0.65 -14.92
C GLY A 64 3.12 -2.12 -14.51
N ASP A 65 3.97 -2.91 -15.19
CA ASP A 65 4.13 -4.35 -14.91
C ASP A 65 4.58 -4.61 -13.45
N ASP A 66 5.32 -3.67 -12.85
CA ASP A 66 5.78 -3.74 -11.46
C ASP A 66 4.68 -3.46 -10.42
N LEU A 67 3.47 -3.06 -10.86
CA LEU A 67 2.31 -2.80 -10.00
C LEU A 67 1.31 -3.96 -9.96
N VAL A 68 1.61 -5.08 -10.65
CA VAL A 68 0.80 -6.29 -10.62
C VAL A 68 0.88 -6.94 -9.23
N PRO A 69 -0.24 -7.18 -8.54
CA PRO A 69 -0.23 -7.79 -7.21
C PRO A 69 0.43 -9.18 -7.21
N VAL A 70 1.35 -9.40 -6.27
CA VAL A 70 2.12 -10.65 -6.12
C VAL A 70 1.68 -11.51 -4.93
N ASN A 71 0.79 -10.98 -4.10
CA ASN A 71 0.25 -11.63 -2.91
C ASN A 71 -1.11 -11.01 -2.53
N GLN A 72 -1.89 -11.71 -1.72
CA GLN A 72 -3.18 -11.26 -1.19
C GLN A 72 -3.30 -11.61 0.30
N SER A 73 -3.40 -10.58 1.14
CA SER A 73 -3.70 -10.76 2.57
C SER A 73 -5.10 -11.35 2.79
N PHE A 74 -5.24 -12.11 3.87
CA PHE A 74 -6.50 -12.72 4.32
C PHE A 74 -7.19 -13.58 3.25
N ARG A 75 -6.41 -14.22 2.36
CA ARG A 75 -6.92 -15.06 1.27
C ARG A 75 -7.93 -16.12 1.75
N ASP A 76 -7.66 -16.73 2.91
CA ASP A 76 -8.50 -17.78 3.49
C ASP A 76 -9.83 -17.24 4.07
N SER A 77 -9.91 -15.94 4.32
CA SER A 77 -11.12 -15.24 4.75
C SER A 77 -11.84 -14.52 3.61
N SER A 78 -11.35 -14.68 2.37
CA SER A 78 -11.96 -14.04 1.20
C SER A 78 -13.27 -14.70 0.80
N VAL A 79 -14.16 -13.91 0.22
CA VAL A 79 -15.43 -14.41 -0.34
C VAL A 79 -15.15 -15.33 -1.54
N ARG A 80 -15.89 -16.44 -1.63
CA ARG A 80 -15.64 -17.51 -2.61
C ARG A 80 -15.72 -17.10 -4.09
N TRP A 81 -16.38 -15.98 -4.39
CA TRP A 81 -16.50 -15.47 -5.77
C TRP A 81 -15.33 -14.56 -6.16
N LEU A 82 -14.48 -14.17 -5.23
CA LEU A 82 -13.34 -13.30 -5.52
C LEU A 82 -12.18 -14.13 -6.08
N PRO A 83 -11.71 -13.85 -7.32
CA PRO A 83 -10.51 -14.48 -7.84
C PRO A 83 -9.32 -14.20 -6.93
N GLN A 84 -8.54 -15.25 -6.65
CA GLN A 84 -7.37 -15.12 -5.78
C GLN A 84 -6.17 -14.61 -6.57
N VAL A 85 -5.38 -13.73 -5.95
CA VAL A 85 -4.07 -13.35 -6.47
C VAL A 85 -3.10 -14.51 -6.25
N PRO A 86 -2.28 -14.89 -7.25
CA PRO A 86 -1.20 -15.85 -7.06
C PRO A 86 -0.24 -15.38 -5.97
N ASP A 87 0.23 -16.29 -5.13
CA ASP A 87 1.32 -16.00 -4.19
C ASP A 87 2.65 -16.30 -4.89
N ILE A 88 3.30 -15.26 -5.38
CA ILE A 88 4.57 -15.32 -6.11
C ILE A 88 5.65 -14.44 -5.46
N GLN A 89 5.40 -13.99 -4.22
CA GLN A 89 6.35 -13.20 -3.46
C GLN A 89 7.55 -14.10 -3.14
N SER A 90 8.70 -13.85 -3.78
CA SER A 90 9.92 -14.56 -3.45
C SER A 90 10.32 -14.18 -2.04
N SER A 91 10.46 -15.16 -1.15
CA SER A 91 10.94 -14.95 0.21
C SER A 91 12.38 -14.43 0.16
N SER A 92 12.54 -13.11 0.14
CA SER A 92 13.82 -12.47 0.37
C SER A 92 14.05 -12.47 1.88
N VAL A 93 14.33 -13.66 2.44
CA VAL A 93 14.94 -13.75 3.78
C VAL A 93 16.42 -13.45 3.57
N SER A 94 16.86 -12.26 3.98
CA SER A 94 18.27 -12.01 4.30
C SER A 94 18.51 -12.31 5.78
#